data_AF-A0A0Q4B741-F1
#
_entry.id   AF-A0A0Q4B741-F1
#
_cell.length_a   1.000
_cell.length_b   1.000
_cell.length_c   1.000
_cell.angle_alpha   90.00
_cell.angle_beta   90.00
_cell.angle_gamma   90.00
#
_symmetry.space_group_name_H-M   'P 1'
#
loop_
_entity.id
_entity.type
_entity.pdbx_description
1 polymer ?
#
loop_
_entity_poly.entity_id
_entity_poly.type
_entity_poly.pdbx_seq_one_letter_code
_entity_poly.pdbx_strand_id
1 'polypeptide(L)'
;MQLSTPVALPVLPRVSQADTIVTLGSCFGVAMGCRLQRAGFDVVGGQFGTLFNPESIRLTIAQALDGSVPPPQEFCEQDGLYVHTDYHSTLARSCVEEARGAIESANAGLREALQHAEWLVVTFGTAWVYRLSTRGVVANCHRLPPSSFTRELLSPEEIVEGWCALVGRLRELNPKLRIMLTVSPVRHLRDGLRENSVSKGTLHLAVHRLTTTLPELYYFPAYEILIDELRDYRFYAEDMAHPSPQAEQMVWERLQEAWLTPSARENAKRIGDFLSLLHHRPRVPGSPADRTAIAQLTVQLEALKREFPRGRWEDEERMLKERRNAHH
;
A
#
# COMPACT_ATOMS: atom_id res chain seq x y z
N MET A 1 -1.14 -27.47 -26.86
CA MET A 1 -0.85 -26.02 -26.96
C MET A 1 -1.05 -25.42 -25.57
N GLN A 2 -0.03 -24.76 -25.00
CA GLN A 2 -0.18 -24.07 -23.72
C GLN A 2 -0.89 -22.74 -23.99
N LEU A 3 -2.11 -22.59 -23.45
CA LEU A 3 -2.99 -21.43 -23.70
C LEU A 3 -2.82 -20.31 -22.64
N SER A 4 -1.70 -20.34 -21.92
CA SER A 4 -1.38 -19.39 -20.85
C SER A 4 0.02 -18.85 -21.04
N THR A 5 0.21 -17.55 -20.81
CA THR A 5 1.52 -16.89 -20.78
C THR A 5 1.85 -16.49 -19.34
N PRO A 6 2.27 -17.44 -18.48
CA PRO A 6 2.59 -17.14 -17.08
C PRO A 6 3.76 -16.17 -17.03
N VAL A 7 3.63 -15.11 -16.24
CA VAL A 7 4.70 -14.13 -16.04
C VAL A 7 5.80 -14.77 -15.20
N ALA A 8 7.07 -14.64 -15.61
CA ALA A 8 8.18 -15.15 -14.82
C ALA A 8 8.28 -14.36 -13.51
N LEU A 9 8.29 -15.05 -12.36
CA LEU A 9 8.47 -14.39 -11.07
C LEU A 9 9.96 -14.08 -10.83
N PRO A 10 10.26 -12.91 -10.26
CA PRO A 10 11.60 -12.59 -9.83
C PRO A 10 12.02 -13.48 -8.64
N VAL A 11 13.32 -13.72 -8.52
CA VAL A 11 13.89 -14.30 -7.29
C VAL A 11 14.11 -13.17 -6.30
N LEU A 12 13.21 -13.05 -5.33
CA LEU A 12 13.31 -12.04 -4.27
C LEU A 12 13.94 -12.65 -3.01
N PRO A 13 14.76 -11.88 -2.27
CA PRO A 13 15.09 -12.25 -0.90
C PRO A 13 13.80 -12.46 -0.10
N ARG A 14 13.74 -13.57 0.64
CA ARG A 14 12.49 -14.00 1.27
C ARG A 14 12.14 -13.14 2.48
N VAL A 15 10.84 -13.00 2.73
CA VAL A 15 10.27 -12.28 3.89
C VAL A 15 9.40 -13.20 4.76
N SER A 16 9.31 -12.88 6.04
CA SER A 16 8.56 -13.58 7.08
C SER A 16 7.79 -12.60 7.97
N GLN A 17 6.86 -13.10 8.81
CA GLN A 17 6.10 -12.26 9.74
C GLN A 17 6.95 -11.61 10.85
N ALA A 18 8.24 -11.97 10.98
CA ALA A 18 9.16 -11.30 11.89
C ALA A 18 9.72 -9.99 11.30
N ASP A 19 9.64 -9.83 9.98
CA ASP A 19 10.16 -8.68 9.26
C ASP A 19 9.13 -7.55 9.21
N THR A 20 9.61 -6.32 9.31
CA THR A 20 8.84 -5.09 9.22
C THR A 20 8.83 -4.58 7.78
N ILE A 21 7.65 -4.29 7.27
CA ILE A 21 7.42 -3.88 5.89
C ILE A 21 6.79 -2.48 5.88
N VAL A 22 7.47 -1.52 5.24
CA VAL A 22 6.86 -0.23 4.91
C VAL A 22 6.22 -0.34 3.53
N THR A 23 4.95 0.06 3.40
CA THR A 23 4.23 0.06 2.12
C THR A 23 3.70 1.46 1.80
N LEU A 24 3.97 1.95 0.59
CA LEU A 24 3.46 3.23 0.09
C LEU A 24 3.08 3.09 -1.38
N GLY A 25 2.02 3.78 -1.82
CA GLY A 25 1.69 3.84 -3.25
C GLY A 25 0.21 3.92 -3.56
N SER A 26 -0.13 3.50 -4.79
CA SER A 26 -1.49 3.55 -5.33
C SER A 26 -2.51 2.74 -4.50
N CYS A 27 -3.80 2.87 -4.82
CA CYS A 27 -4.87 2.06 -4.22
C CYS A 27 -4.58 0.54 -4.24
N PHE A 28 -4.02 0.02 -5.33
CA PHE A 28 -3.59 -1.38 -5.41
C PHE A 28 -2.49 -1.72 -4.40
N GLY A 29 -1.52 -0.82 -4.22
CA GLY A 29 -0.44 -0.97 -3.24
C GLY A 29 -0.99 -0.99 -1.81
N VAL A 30 -1.93 -0.08 -1.50
CA VAL A 30 -2.64 -0.07 -0.21
C VAL A 30 -3.40 -1.39 0.00
N ALA A 31 -4.11 -1.90 -1.01
CA ALA A 31 -4.81 -3.17 -0.92
C ALA A 31 -3.87 -4.36 -0.64
N MET A 32 -2.70 -4.40 -1.30
CA MET A 32 -1.67 -5.41 -1.04
C MET A 32 -1.05 -5.27 0.35
N GLY A 33 -0.82 -4.03 0.82
CA GLY A 33 -0.41 -3.74 2.19
C GLY A 33 -1.40 -4.27 3.24
N CYS A 34 -2.70 -4.05 3.03
CA CYS A 34 -3.75 -4.60 3.87
C CYS A 34 -3.77 -6.13 3.86
N ARG A 35 -3.48 -6.77 2.71
CA ARG A 35 -3.38 -8.24 2.63
C ARG A 35 -2.18 -8.78 3.41
N LEU A 36 -1.03 -8.10 3.36
CA LEU A 36 0.13 -8.44 4.19
C LEU A 36 -0.21 -8.33 5.69
N GLN A 37 -0.85 -7.23 6.09
CA GLN A 37 -1.27 -7.01 7.47
C GLN A 37 -2.23 -8.11 7.95
N ARG A 38 -3.24 -8.45 7.14
CA ARG A 38 -4.18 -9.57 7.41
C ARG A 38 -3.49 -10.94 7.43
N ALA A 39 -2.33 -11.08 6.80
CA ALA A 39 -1.51 -12.28 6.84
C ALA A 39 -0.52 -12.31 8.02
N GLY A 40 -0.68 -11.38 8.99
CA GLY A 40 0.09 -11.33 10.23
C GLY A 40 1.46 -10.65 10.11
N PHE A 41 1.74 -9.94 9.01
CA PHE A 41 2.96 -9.15 8.87
C PHE A 41 2.87 -7.82 9.60
N ASP A 42 4.02 -7.34 10.08
CA ASP A 42 4.16 -5.97 10.58
C ASP A 42 4.25 -5.01 9.41
N VAL A 43 3.15 -4.28 9.15
CA VAL A 43 3.03 -3.36 8.01
C VAL A 43 2.82 -1.94 8.49
N VAL A 44 3.64 -1.02 7.97
CA VAL A 44 3.57 0.43 8.24
C VAL A 44 3.36 1.20 6.93
N GLY A 45 2.71 2.36 7.00
CA GLY A 45 2.54 3.30 5.87
C GLY A 45 1.09 3.61 5.50
N GLY A 46 0.12 2.84 6.00
CA GLY A 46 -1.30 3.04 5.71
C GLY A 46 -1.85 4.42 6.10
N GLN A 47 -1.22 5.12 7.05
CA GLN A 47 -1.63 6.48 7.46
C GLN A 47 -1.50 7.54 6.35
N PHE A 48 -0.63 7.31 5.37
CA PHE A 48 -0.43 8.22 4.23
C PHE A 48 -1.47 8.04 3.12
N GLY A 49 -2.38 7.07 3.26
CA GLY A 49 -3.40 6.78 2.25
C GLY A 49 -2.79 6.45 0.89
N THR A 50 -3.53 6.76 -0.19
CA THR A 50 -3.06 6.48 -1.55
C THR A 50 -2.17 7.58 -2.09
N LEU A 51 -0.99 7.21 -2.57
CA LEU A 51 -0.03 8.08 -3.25
C LEU A 51 0.24 7.53 -4.65
N PHE A 52 -0.22 8.21 -5.70
CA PHE A 52 -0.25 7.59 -7.02
C PHE A 52 1.05 7.68 -7.81
N ASN A 53 1.81 8.78 -7.69
CA ASN A 53 2.95 9.02 -8.56
C ASN A 53 4.30 8.93 -7.82
N PRO A 54 5.40 8.63 -8.53
CA PRO A 54 6.71 8.48 -7.92
C PRO A 54 7.19 9.70 -7.14
N GLU A 55 6.83 10.91 -7.58
CA GLU A 55 7.32 12.15 -6.99
C GLU A 55 6.63 12.46 -5.66
N SER A 56 5.30 12.30 -5.57
CA SER A 56 4.57 12.44 -4.31
C SER A 56 5.02 11.43 -3.25
N ILE A 57 5.30 10.19 -3.65
CA ILE A 57 5.85 9.17 -2.74
C ILE A 57 7.25 9.58 -2.28
N ARG A 58 8.10 10.04 -3.20
CA ARG A 58 9.46 10.49 -2.90
C ARG A 58 9.46 11.66 -1.90
N LEU A 59 8.59 12.66 -2.13
CA LEU A 59 8.42 13.82 -1.25
C LEU A 59 7.91 13.41 0.12
N THR A 60 6.94 12.50 0.20
CA THR A 60 6.42 11.98 1.48
C THR A 60 7.53 11.34 2.31
N ILE A 61 8.35 10.48 1.69
CA ILE A 61 9.47 9.84 2.38
C ILE A 61 10.50 10.90 2.78
N ALA A 62 10.88 11.81 1.87
CA ALA A 62 11.84 12.86 2.17
C ALA A 62 11.41 13.74 3.36
N GLN A 63 10.15 14.18 3.38
CA GLN A 63 9.58 14.95 4.49
C GLN A 63 9.64 14.20 5.82
N ALA A 64 9.38 12.88 5.81
CA ALA A 64 9.52 12.05 7.00
C ALA A 64 10.99 11.94 7.47
N LEU A 65 11.92 11.72 6.54
CA LEU A 65 13.37 11.70 6.84
C LEU A 65 13.85 13.03 7.44
N ASP A 66 13.34 14.15 6.91
CA ASP A 66 13.66 15.50 7.35
C ASP A 66 12.94 15.92 8.63
N GLY A 67 11.95 15.15 9.11
CA GLY A 67 11.09 15.54 10.22
C GLY A 67 10.30 16.83 9.94
N SER A 68 10.01 17.10 8.66
CA SER A 68 9.37 18.34 8.24
C SER A 68 7.88 18.34 8.59
N VAL A 69 7.38 19.48 9.04
CA VAL A 69 5.95 19.74 9.28
C VAL A 69 5.58 21.05 8.59
N PRO A 70 4.56 21.08 7.72
CA PRO A 70 4.20 22.30 7.01
C PRO A 70 3.78 23.42 7.97
N PRO A 71 4.15 24.70 7.77
CA PRO A 71 3.69 25.84 8.57
C PRO A 71 2.14 26.03 8.54
N PRO A 72 1.52 26.66 9.56
CA PRO A 72 0.05 26.70 9.68
C PRO A 72 -0.66 27.40 8.52
N GLN A 73 0.01 28.39 7.90
CA GLN A 73 -0.55 29.21 6.81
C GLN A 73 -0.73 28.44 5.49
N GLU A 74 -0.15 27.25 5.40
CA GLU A 74 -0.19 26.41 4.21
C GLU A 74 -1.34 25.41 4.21
N PHE A 75 -2.07 25.29 5.32
CA PHE A 75 -3.25 24.47 5.40
C PHE A 75 -4.44 25.18 4.77
N CYS A 76 -5.24 24.40 4.05
CA CYS A 76 -6.49 24.86 3.47
C CYS A 76 -7.65 24.21 4.21
N GLU A 77 -8.73 24.95 4.45
CA GLU A 77 -9.96 24.37 4.96
C GLU A 77 -10.79 23.77 3.80
N GLN A 78 -11.30 22.57 4.02
CA GLN A 78 -12.16 21.85 3.10
C GLN A 78 -13.20 21.04 3.87
N ASP A 79 -14.49 21.34 3.66
CA ASP A 79 -15.62 20.63 4.27
C ASP A 79 -15.48 20.51 5.81
N GLY A 80 -14.97 21.55 6.47
CA GLY A 80 -14.74 21.56 7.93
C GLY A 80 -13.49 20.79 8.40
N LEU A 81 -12.62 20.39 7.48
CA LEU A 81 -11.32 19.77 7.77
C LEU A 81 -10.17 20.60 7.21
N TYR A 82 -9.06 20.66 7.93
CA TYR A 82 -7.82 21.27 7.47
C TYR A 82 -6.95 20.23 6.78
N VAL A 83 -6.61 20.52 5.53
CA VAL A 83 -5.85 19.65 4.62
C VAL A 83 -4.57 20.34 4.16
N HIS A 84 -3.60 19.52 3.74
CA HIS A 84 -2.36 19.98 3.13
C HIS A 84 -2.10 19.23 1.82
N THR A 85 -1.72 19.93 0.75
CA THR A 85 -1.61 19.35 -0.61
C THR A 85 -0.56 18.25 -0.75
N ASP A 86 0.44 18.24 0.13
CA ASP A 86 1.50 17.22 0.14
C ASP A 86 1.06 15.92 0.84
N TYR A 87 -0.10 15.92 1.50
CA TYR A 87 -0.60 14.79 2.28
C TYR A 87 -1.99 14.36 1.82
N HIS A 88 -2.27 13.08 1.98
CA HIS A 88 -3.60 12.54 1.75
C HIS A 88 -4.58 13.01 2.83
N SER A 89 -5.88 13.03 2.50
CA SER A 89 -6.95 13.49 3.41
C SER A 89 -7.13 12.64 4.67
N THR A 90 -6.44 11.50 4.78
CA THR A 90 -6.40 10.66 6.00
C THR A 90 -5.75 11.40 7.18
N LEU A 91 -4.89 12.37 6.90
CA LEU A 91 -4.23 13.22 7.90
C LEU A 91 -5.00 14.53 8.16
N ALA A 92 -6.12 14.75 7.49
CA ALA A 92 -6.96 15.92 7.71
C ALA A 92 -7.60 15.88 9.11
N ARG A 93 -7.76 17.05 9.75
CA ARG A 93 -8.35 17.18 11.10
C ARG A 93 -9.19 18.43 11.20
N SER A 94 -9.92 18.58 12.32
CA SER A 94 -10.88 19.66 12.52
C SER A 94 -10.24 21.04 12.76
N CYS A 95 -8.97 21.08 13.15
CA CYS A 95 -8.17 22.30 13.21
C CYS A 95 -6.75 22.09 12.67
N VAL A 96 -6.05 23.20 12.39
CA VAL A 96 -4.69 23.20 11.83
C VAL A 96 -3.71 22.52 12.77
N GLU A 97 -3.81 22.78 14.07
CA GLU A 97 -2.91 22.23 15.09
C GLU A 97 -3.02 20.70 15.17
N GLU A 98 -4.24 20.17 15.14
CA GLU A 98 -4.48 18.73 15.09
C GLU A 98 -3.96 18.10 13.79
N ALA A 99 -4.18 18.77 12.64
CA ALA A 99 -3.73 18.26 11.34
C ALA A 99 -2.20 18.22 11.27
N ARG A 100 -1.54 19.27 11.77
CA ARG A 100 -0.08 19.33 11.93
C ARG A 100 0.43 18.22 12.85
N GLY A 101 -0.18 18.03 14.02
CA GLY A 101 0.21 16.97 14.94
C GLY A 101 0.04 15.57 14.34
N ALA A 102 -1.01 15.36 13.54
CA ALA A 102 -1.20 14.11 12.80
C ALA A 102 -0.10 13.88 11.74
N ILE A 103 0.29 14.92 11.00
CA ILE A 103 1.40 14.87 10.04
C ILE A 103 2.73 14.61 10.74
N GLU A 104 3.01 15.32 11.83
CA GLU A 104 4.24 15.14 12.61
C GLU A 104 4.37 13.72 13.14
N SER A 105 3.30 13.18 13.74
CA SER A 105 3.26 11.80 14.21
C SER A 105 3.40 10.79 13.07
N ALA A 106 2.75 11.01 11.94
CA ALA A 106 2.86 10.14 10.77
C ALA A 106 4.28 10.12 10.19
N ASN A 107 4.93 11.29 10.09
CA ASN A 107 6.29 11.44 9.60
C ASN A 107 7.31 10.81 10.56
N ALA A 108 7.16 11.04 11.87
CA ALA A 108 8.01 10.41 12.88
C ALA A 108 7.90 8.87 12.83
N GLY A 109 6.68 8.34 12.79
CA GLY A 109 6.46 6.90 12.69
C GLY A 109 6.96 6.29 11.38
N LEU A 110 6.87 7.00 10.26
CA LEU A 110 7.43 6.54 8.99
C LEU A 110 8.96 6.49 9.04
N ARG A 111 9.61 7.51 9.59
CA ARG A 111 11.06 7.55 9.74
C ARG A 111 11.56 6.43 10.64
N GLU A 112 10.91 6.22 11.79
CA GLU A 112 11.24 5.12 12.72
C GLU A 112 11.08 3.76 12.03
N ALA A 113 9.97 3.55 11.32
CA ALA A 113 9.75 2.30 10.59
C ALA A 113 10.81 2.09 9.50
N LEU A 114 11.15 3.12 8.71
CA LEU A 114 12.20 3.01 7.68
C LEU A 114 13.59 2.73 8.26
N GLN A 115 13.87 3.20 9.47
CA GLN A 115 15.13 2.95 10.17
C GLN A 115 15.31 1.47 10.54
N HIS A 116 14.21 0.77 10.80
CA HIS A 116 14.23 -0.61 11.29
C HIS A 116 13.68 -1.65 10.30
N ALA A 117 13.02 -1.21 9.23
CA ALA A 117 12.39 -2.10 8.26
C ALA A 117 13.39 -2.90 7.45
N GLU A 118 13.02 -4.14 7.16
CA GLU A 118 13.70 -4.99 6.20
C GLU A 118 13.31 -4.62 4.77
N TRP A 119 12.08 -4.12 4.58
CA TRP A 119 11.52 -3.82 3.27
C TRP A 119 10.76 -2.50 3.19
N LEU A 120 11.01 -1.77 2.10
CA LEU A 120 10.15 -0.71 1.59
C LEU A 120 9.53 -1.18 0.27
N VAL A 121 8.20 -1.30 0.22
CA VAL A 121 7.44 -1.68 -0.97
C VAL A 121 6.72 -0.46 -1.53
N VAL A 122 6.97 -0.14 -2.80
CA VAL A 122 6.45 1.05 -3.45
C VAL A 122 5.67 0.68 -4.70
N THR A 123 4.40 1.09 -4.75
CA THR A 123 3.53 0.84 -5.90
C THR A 123 3.24 2.12 -6.68
N PHE A 124 3.85 2.29 -7.86
CA PHE A 124 3.58 3.42 -8.73
C PHE A 124 2.27 3.24 -9.52
N GLY A 125 1.35 4.18 -9.35
CA GLY A 125 0.07 4.25 -10.06
C GLY A 125 0.18 4.94 -11.42
N THR A 126 0.75 6.14 -11.46
CA THR A 126 0.87 6.95 -12.67
C THR A 126 2.12 7.81 -12.67
N ALA A 127 2.63 8.16 -13.86
CA ALA A 127 3.69 9.15 -14.05
C ALA A 127 3.13 10.57 -14.23
N TRP A 128 1.80 10.73 -14.27
CA TRP A 128 1.16 12.04 -14.28
C TRP A 128 1.18 12.66 -12.87
N VAL A 129 1.59 13.92 -12.80
CA VAL A 129 1.58 14.73 -11.60
C VAL A 129 0.68 15.95 -11.78
N TYR A 130 0.21 16.47 -10.66
CA TYR A 130 -0.40 17.79 -10.59
C TYR A 130 0.59 18.70 -9.86
N ARG A 131 0.84 19.87 -10.46
CA ARG A 131 1.77 20.87 -9.95
C ARG A 131 1.01 22.13 -9.58
N LEU A 132 1.19 22.58 -8.35
CA LEU A 132 0.79 23.91 -7.93
C LEU A 132 1.93 24.88 -8.23
N SER A 133 1.65 26.00 -8.90
CA SER A 133 2.67 26.97 -9.32
C SER A 133 3.51 27.51 -8.16
N THR A 134 2.93 27.58 -6.97
CA THR A 134 3.59 28.09 -5.76
C THR A 134 4.39 27.05 -4.98
N ARG A 135 4.19 25.73 -5.23
CA ARG A 135 4.73 24.68 -4.35
C ARG A 135 5.32 23.45 -5.05
N GLY A 136 5.12 23.29 -6.35
CA GLY A 136 5.57 22.11 -7.07
C GLY A 136 4.53 20.98 -7.04
N VAL A 137 5.00 19.73 -7.10
CA VAL A 137 4.14 18.55 -7.20
C VAL A 137 3.38 18.34 -5.90
N VAL A 138 2.07 18.09 -6.01
CA VAL A 138 1.19 17.81 -4.87
C VAL A 138 0.80 16.33 -4.83
N ALA A 139 0.60 15.79 -3.62
CA ALA A 139 0.10 14.43 -3.44
C ALA A 139 -1.42 14.35 -3.60
N ASN A 140 -2.14 15.38 -3.21
CA ASN A 140 -3.59 15.45 -3.30
C ASN A 140 -4.04 16.88 -3.66
N CYS A 141 -4.96 16.98 -4.62
CA CYS A 141 -5.53 18.26 -5.05
C CYS A 141 -6.66 18.75 -4.13
N HIS A 142 -7.18 17.91 -3.23
CA HIS A 142 -8.18 18.28 -2.22
C HIS A 142 -9.40 19.01 -2.81
N ARG A 143 -9.87 18.59 -4.00
CA ARG A 143 -10.97 19.24 -4.74
C ARG A 143 -10.81 20.77 -4.91
N LEU A 144 -9.59 21.30 -4.81
CA LEU A 144 -9.28 22.67 -5.16
C LEU A 144 -9.54 22.89 -6.67
N PRO A 145 -9.77 24.14 -7.12
CA PRO A 145 -10.09 24.43 -8.51
C PRO A 145 -9.07 23.79 -9.47
N PRO A 146 -9.49 23.03 -10.50
CA PRO A 146 -8.56 22.40 -11.44
C PRO A 146 -7.61 23.39 -12.13
N SER A 147 -8.05 24.63 -12.33
CA SER A 147 -7.24 25.72 -12.88
C SER A 147 -6.03 26.11 -12.02
N SER A 148 -6.00 25.71 -10.74
CA SER A 148 -4.87 25.93 -9.84
C SER A 148 -3.71 24.97 -10.12
N PHE A 149 -3.93 23.90 -10.89
CA PHE A 149 -2.93 22.87 -11.12
C PHE A 149 -2.57 22.75 -12.60
N THR A 150 -1.27 22.64 -12.85
CA THR A 150 -0.76 22.16 -14.14
C THR A 150 -0.57 20.67 -14.06
N ARG A 151 -1.14 19.94 -15.01
CA ARG A 151 -0.92 18.50 -15.13
C ARG A 151 0.25 18.24 -16.07
N GLU A 152 1.22 17.46 -15.60
CA GLU A 152 2.47 17.20 -16.31
C GLU A 152 2.79 15.70 -16.27
N LEU A 153 3.39 15.18 -17.35
CA LEU A 153 3.93 13.84 -17.38
C LEU A 153 5.39 13.91 -16.94
N LEU A 154 5.76 13.22 -15.87
CA LEU A 154 7.16 13.07 -15.48
C LEU A 154 7.93 12.35 -16.58
N SER A 155 9.15 12.78 -16.84
CA SER A 155 10.10 12.01 -17.64
C SER A 155 10.67 10.84 -16.83
N PRO A 156 11.11 9.74 -17.48
CA PRO A 156 11.84 8.68 -16.81
C PRO A 156 13.09 9.20 -16.07
N GLU A 157 13.78 10.19 -16.64
CA GLU A 157 14.98 10.82 -16.09
C GLU A 157 14.69 11.51 -14.75
N GLU A 158 13.66 12.34 -14.68
CA GLU A 158 13.24 13.00 -13.43
C GLU A 158 12.93 11.98 -12.32
N ILE A 159 12.24 10.90 -12.66
CA ILE A 159 11.92 9.83 -11.70
C ILE A 159 13.21 9.17 -11.21
N VAL A 160 14.10 8.78 -12.13
CA VAL A 160 15.34 8.08 -11.80
C VAL A 160 16.25 8.94 -10.93
N GLU A 161 16.48 10.21 -11.29
CA GLU A 161 17.34 11.12 -10.55
C GLU A 161 16.82 11.34 -9.12
N GLY A 162 15.53 11.66 -8.99
CA GLY A 162 14.89 11.86 -7.69
C GLY A 162 14.96 10.62 -6.81
N TRP A 163 14.70 9.44 -7.38
CA TRP A 163 14.74 8.18 -6.64
C TRP A 163 16.15 7.74 -6.29
N CYS A 164 17.15 7.96 -7.15
CA CYS A 164 18.56 7.71 -6.81
C CYS A 164 18.99 8.55 -5.59
N ALA A 165 18.66 9.84 -5.56
CA ALA A 165 18.94 10.71 -4.43
C ALA A 165 18.24 10.24 -3.14
N LEU A 166 16.95 9.86 -3.24
CA LEU A 166 16.21 9.34 -2.10
C LEU A 166 16.80 8.03 -1.57
N VAL A 167 17.13 7.09 -2.46
CA VAL A 167 17.71 5.80 -2.08
C VAL A 167 19.07 5.99 -1.38
N GLY A 168 19.87 6.98 -1.79
CA GLY A 168 21.08 7.37 -1.06
C GLY A 168 20.79 7.71 0.40
N ARG A 169 19.82 8.61 0.64
CA ARG A 169 19.38 9.01 1.99
C ARG A 169 18.81 7.84 2.80
N LEU A 170 18.01 6.97 2.16
CA LEU A 170 17.45 5.79 2.81
C LEU A 170 18.54 4.80 3.26
N ARG A 171 19.59 4.63 2.46
CA ARG A 171 20.73 3.77 2.81
C ARG A 171 21.59 4.36 3.93
N GLU A 172 21.71 5.68 4.02
CA GLU A 172 22.33 6.34 5.17
C GLU A 172 21.55 6.07 6.46
N LEU A 173 20.21 6.09 6.38
CA LEU A 173 19.35 5.79 7.53
C LEU A 173 19.39 4.29 7.90
N ASN A 174 19.26 3.42 6.91
CA ASN A 174 19.18 1.97 7.07
C ASN A 174 19.89 1.25 5.91
N PRO A 175 21.17 0.87 6.09
CA PRO A 175 21.96 0.20 5.05
C PRO A 175 21.44 -1.18 4.63
N LYS A 176 20.56 -1.79 5.43
CA LYS A 176 19.99 -3.13 5.19
C LYS A 176 18.63 -3.07 4.48
N LEU A 177 18.05 -1.89 4.33
CA LEU A 177 16.72 -1.71 3.74
C LEU A 177 16.72 -2.18 2.28
N ARG A 178 15.86 -3.14 1.98
CA ARG A 178 15.58 -3.58 0.60
C ARG A 178 14.38 -2.83 0.06
N ILE A 179 14.38 -2.55 -1.24
CA ILE A 179 13.30 -1.80 -1.87
C ILE A 179 12.67 -2.66 -2.96
N MET A 180 11.36 -2.87 -2.89
CA MET A 180 10.59 -3.53 -3.94
C MET A 180 9.70 -2.51 -4.63
N LEU A 181 9.96 -2.24 -5.90
CA LEU A 181 9.12 -1.43 -6.76
C LEU A 181 8.09 -2.32 -7.47
N THR A 182 6.90 -1.77 -7.71
CA THR A 182 5.90 -2.40 -8.57
C THR A 182 5.08 -1.35 -9.28
N VAL A 183 4.60 -1.65 -10.49
CA VAL A 183 3.69 -0.79 -11.25
C VAL A 183 2.28 -1.30 -11.00
N SER A 184 1.39 -0.40 -10.59
CA SER A 184 -0.01 -0.71 -10.32
C SER A 184 -0.69 -1.22 -11.60
N PRO A 185 -1.44 -2.33 -11.56
CA PRO A 185 -2.21 -2.82 -12.70
C PRO A 185 -3.48 -1.99 -12.98
N VAL A 186 -3.86 -1.08 -12.08
CA VAL A 186 -5.06 -0.23 -12.23
C VAL A 186 -4.91 0.70 -13.44
N ARG A 187 -5.96 0.75 -14.26
CA ARG A 187 -6.04 1.61 -15.45
C ARG A 187 -6.60 2.99 -15.13
N HIS A 188 -5.89 4.04 -15.51
CA HIS A 188 -6.36 5.43 -15.39
C HIS A 188 -7.21 5.83 -16.60
N LEU A 189 -8.44 5.29 -16.69
CA LEU A 189 -9.31 5.46 -17.86
C LEU A 189 -9.76 6.91 -18.11
N ARG A 190 -9.86 7.72 -17.05
CA ARG A 190 -10.27 9.14 -17.15
C ARG A 190 -9.36 9.96 -18.06
N ASP A 191 -8.12 9.52 -18.23
CA ASP A 191 -7.10 10.23 -19.00
C ASP A 191 -7.04 9.81 -20.46
N GLY A 192 -7.75 8.74 -20.82
CA GLY A 192 -7.59 8.07 -22.10
C GLY A 192 -6.62 6.87 -22.01
N LEU A 193 -6.93 5.83 -22.79
CA LEU A 193 -6.14 4.60 -22.79
C LEU A 193 -4.71 4.82 -23.27
N ARG A 194 -4.51 5.73 -24.22
CA ARG A 194 -3.19 6.07 -24.75
C ARG A 194 -2.34 6.73 -23.66
N GLU A 195 -2.91 7.68 -22.93
CA GLU A 195 -2.26 8.44 -21.87
C GLU A 195 -1.93 7.54 -20.66
N ASN A 196 -2.79 6.57 -20.36
CA ASN A 196 -2.50 5.50 -19.42
C ASN A 196 -1.31 4.66 -19.90
N SER A 197 -1.30 4.20 -21.16
CA SER A 197 -0.18 3.41 -21.71
C SER A 197 1.14 4.18 -21.70
N VAL A 198 1.13 5.46 -22.09
CA VAL A 198 2.29 6.35 -22.02
C VAL A 198 2.79 6.44 -20.58
N SER A 199 1.89 6.72 -19.62
CA SER A 199 2.22 6.79 -18.21
C SER A 199 2.85 5.48 -17.69
N LYS A 200 2.27 4.32 -18.00
CA LYS A 200 2.82 3.03 -17.53
C LYS A 200 4.17 2.74 -18.18
N GLY A 201 4.32 3.04 -19.48
CA GLY A 201 5.59 2.94 -20.19
C GLY A 201 6.69 3.76 -19.54
N THR A 202 6.41 5.02 -19.17
CA THR A 202 7.33 5.89 -18.40
C THR A 202 7.73 5.23 -17.08
N LEU A 203 6.77 4.72 -16.31
CA LEU A 203 7.05 4.06 -15.03
C LEU A 203 7.92 2.82 -15.20
N HIS A 204 7.63 1.97 -16.20
CA HIS A 204 8.45 0.78 -16.48
C HIS A 204 9.87 1.14 -16.87
N LEU A 205 10.07 2.18 -17.70
CA LEU A 205 11.42 2.65 -18.05
C LEU A 205 12.19 3.13 -16.82
N ALA A 206 11.55 3.90 -15.94
CA ALA A 206 12.18 4.37 -14.70
C ALA A 206 12.51 3.22 -13.75
N VAL A 207 11.56 2.31 -13.52
CA VAL A 207 11.74 1.13 -12.65
C VAL A 207 12.85 0.21 -13.20
N HIS A 208 12.89 -0.01 -14.51
CA HIS A 208 13.94 -0.81 -15.14
C HIS A 208 15.32 -0.18 -14.92
N ARG A 209 15.48 1.14 -15.11
CA ARG A 209 16.75 1.84 -14.85
C ARG A 209 17.15 1.78 -13.37
N LEU A 210 16.21 2.03 -12.46
CA LEU A 210 16.47 2.01 -11.01
C LEU A 210 16.92 0.62 -10.54
N THR A 211 16.23 -0.44 -10.96
CA THR A 211 16.52 -1.82 -10.53
C THR A 211 17.76 -2.43 -11.19
N THR A 212 18.20 -1.90 -12.34
CA THR A 212 19.45 -2.32 -12.99
C THR A 212 20.67 -1.57 -12.48
N THR A 213 20.50 -0.33 -12.01
CA THR A 213 21.61 0.53 -11.58
C THR A 213 21.86 0.48 -10.07
N LEU A 214 20.81 0.30 -9.26
CA LEU A 214 20.92 0.33 -7.79
C LEU A 214 20.83 -1.09 -7.21
N PRO A 215 21.77 -1.48 -6.31
CA PRO A 215 21.69 -2.78 -5.63
C PRO A 215 20.53 -2.83 -4.62
N GLU A 216 20.06 -4.05 -4.30
CA GLU A 216 18.94 -4.29 -3.37
C GLU A 216 17.64 -3.54 -3.72
N LEU A 217 17.48 -3.16 -5.00
CA LEU A 217 16.23 -2.73 -5.59
C LEU A 217 15.68 -3.85 -6.47
N TYR A 218 14.42 -4.20 -6.25
CA TYR A 218 13.74 -5.29 -6.92
C TYR A 218 12.46 -4.81 -7.60
N TYR A 219 12.00 -5.55 -8.60
CA TYR A 219 10.72 -5.30 -9.25
C TYR A 219 9.79 -6.51 -9.07
N PHE A 220 8.56 -6.27 -8.63
CA PHE A 220 7.49 -7.28 -8.67
C PHE A 220 6.49 -6.97 -9.81
N PRO A 221 6.23 -7.91 -10.74
CA PRO A 221 5.50 -7.64 -11.98
C PRO A 221 3.97 -7.73 -11.83
N ALA A 222 3.39 -6.96 -10.91
CA ALA A 222 1.92 -6.96 -10.69
C ALA A 222 1.15 -6.49 -11.94
N TYR A 223 1.67 -5.48 -12.65
CA TYR A 223 1.09 -4.96 -13.89
C TYR A 223 1.02 -6.04 -14.96
N GLU A 224 2.14 -6.71 -15.23
CA GLU A 224 2.24 -7.74 -16.26
C GLU A 224 1.39 -8.96 -15.89
N ILE A 225 1.31 -9.36 -14.61
CA ILE A 225 0.42 -10.45 -14.20
C ILE A 225 -1.03 -10.11 -14.59
N LEU A 226 -1.53 -8.91 -14.28
CA LEU A 226 -2.89 -8.57 -14.68
C LEU A 226 -3.05 -8.48 -16.21
N ILE A 227 -2.17 -7.72 -16.87
CA ILE A 227 -2.35 -7.34 -18.27
C ILE A 227 -2.02 -8.49 -19.23
N ASP A 228 -1.08 -9.37 -18.87
CA ASP A 228 -0.55 -10.43 -19.72
C ASP A 228 -0.89 -11.86 -19.27
N GLU A 229 -1.06 -12.13 -17.97
CA GLU A 229 -1.49 -13.45 -17.50
C GLU A 229 -3.03 -13.51 -17.38
N LEU A 230 -3.65 -12.44 -16.88
CA LEU A 230 -5.09 -12.34 -16.58
C LEU A 230 -5.85 -11.49 -17.62
N ARG A 231 -5.65 -11.79 -18.91
CA ARG A 231 -6.07 -10.95 -20.06
C ARG A 231 -7.58 -10.81 -20.33
N ASP A 232 -8.44 -11.29 -19.44
CA ASP A 232 -9.91 -11.37 -19.65
C ASP A 232 -10.65 -10.31 -18.82
N TYR A 233 -11.72 -9.72 -19.36
CA TYR A 233 -12.55 -8.73 -18.67
C TYR A 233 -13.13 -9.24 -17.34
N ARG A 234 -13.30 -10.56 -17.16
CA ARG A 234 -13.68 -11.17 -15.87
C ARG A 234 -12.76 -10.79 -14.71
N PHE A 235 -11.52 -10.39 -15.03
CA PHE A 235 -10.51 -10.00 -14.05
C PHE A 235 -10.54 -8.51 -13.72
N TYR A 236 -11.44 -7.73 -14.30
CA TYR A 236 -11.66 -6.32 -13.97
C TYR A 236 -12.94 -6.17 -13.15
N ALA A 237 -12.93 -5.19 -12.24
CA ALA A 237 -14.11 -4.78 -11.48
C ALA A 237 -15.14 -4.09 -12.40
N GLU A 238 -16.31 -3.74 -11.85
CA GLU A 238 -17.42 -3.13 -12.60
C GLU A 238 -17.04 -1.84 -13.33
N ASP A 239 -16.03 -1.10 -12.82
CA ASP A 239 -15.53 0.13 -13.43
C ASP A 239 -14.57 -0.10 -14.62
N MET A 240 -14.29 -1.36 -14.95
CA MET A 240 -13.39 -1.79 -16.03
C MET A 240 -11.95 -1.24 -15.89
N ALA A 241 -11.58 -0.73 -14.71
CA ALA A 241 -10.33 -0.06 -14.44
C ALA A 241 -9.52 -0.77 -13.35
N HIS A 242 -10.19 -1.14 -12.26
CA HIS A 242 -9.57 -1.84 -11.15
C HIS A 242 -9.56 -3.36 -11.38
N PRO A 243 -8.57 -4.09 -10.83
CA PRO A 243 -8.65 -5.54 -10.76
C PRO A 243 -9.90 -5.97 -9.96
N SER A 244 -10.53 -7.04 -10.40
CA SER A 244 -11.58 -7.73 -9.63
C SER A 244 -10.98 -8.34 -8.35
N PRO A 245 -11.80 -8.67 -7.34
CA PRO A 245 -11.33 -9.39 -6.15
C PRO A 245 -10.63 -10.71 -6.46
N GLN A 246 -11.07 -11.42 -7.52
CA GLN A 246 -10.41 -12.63 -8.01
C GLN A 246 -9.01 -12.33 -8.55
N ALA A 247 -8.87 -11.28 -9.35
CA ALA A 247 -7.58 -10.90 -9.91
C ALA A 247 -6.60 -10.45 -8.82
N GLU A 248 -7.06 -9.65 -7.85
CA GLU A 248 -6.24 -9.28 -6.68
C GLU A 248 -5.78 -10.50 -5.89
N GLN A 249 -6.66 -11.49 -5.71
CA GLN A 249 -6.31 -12.74 -5.04
C GLN A 249 -5.22 -13.51 -5.79
N MET A 250 -5.33 -13.60 -7.12
CA MET A 250 -4.32 -14.25 -7.94
C MET A 250 -2.99 -13.50 -7.88
N VAL A 251 -2.97 -12.17 -7.99
CA VAL A 251 -1.72 -11.39 -7.85
C VAL A 251 -1.12 -11.56 -6.45
N TRP A 252 -1.95 -11.62 -5.40
CA TRP A 252 -1.53 -11.90 -4.03
C TRP A 252 -0.87 -13.29 -3.88
N GLU A 253 -1.41 -14.32 -4.52
CA GLU A 253 -0.80 -15.66 -4.54
C GLU A 253 0.58 -15.65 -5.23
N ARG A 254 0.69 -14.91 -6.34
CA ARG A 254 1.95 -14.74 -7.08
C ARG A 254 2.98 -13.95 -6.26
N LEU A 255 2.56 -12.95 -5.49
CA LEU A 255 3.42 -12.22 -4.55
C LEU A 255 3.94 -13.15 -3.44
N GLN A 256 3.06 -13.97 -2.86
CA GLN A 256 3.44 -14.97 -1.87
C GLN A 256 4.47 -15.96 -2.42
N GLU A 257 4.25 -16.44 -3.65
CA GLU A 257 5.17 -17.34 -4.34
C GLU A 257 6.57 -16.72 -4.56
N ALA A 258 6.61 -15.45 -4.99
CA ALA A 258 7.85 -14.74 -5.27
C ALA A 258 8.62 -14.37 -3.99
N TRP A 259 7.93 -14.00 -2.92
CA TRP A 259 8.53 -13.23 -1.82
C TRP A 259 8.48 -13.92 -0.46
N LEU A 260 7.40 -14.60 -0.09
CA LEU A 260 7.25 -15.16 1.25
C LEU A 260 8.07 -16.45 1.44
N THR A 261 8.64 -16.64 2.62
CA THR A 261 9.20 -17.94 3.03
C THR A 261 8.09 -19.01 3.05
N PRO A 262 8.43 -20.31 2.91
CA PRO A 262 7.43 -21.39 3.00
C PRO A 262 6.63 -21.37 4.31
N SER A 263 7.28 -21.14 5.45
CA SER A 263 6.61 -21.02 6.75
C SER A 263 5.69 -19.81 6.82
N ALA A 264 6.09 -18.68 6.23
CA ALA A 264 5.27 -17.48 6.21
C ALA A 264 4.00 -17.65 5.36
N ARG A 265 4.06 -18.42 4.26
CA ARG A 265 2.88 -18.77 3.47
C ARG A 265 1.92 -19.68 4.24
N GLU A 266 2.44 -20.67 4.94
CA GLU A 266 1.62 -21.57 5.76
C GLU A 266 0.93 -20.79 6.90
N ASN A 267 1.65 -19.87 7.53
CA ASN A 267 1.09 -18.97 8.53
C ASN A 267 0.00 -18.07 7.94
N ALA A 268 0.25 -17.45 6.77
CA ALA A 268 -0.74 -16.63 6.08
C ALA A 268 -2.02 -17.43 5.76
N LYS A 269 -1.87 -18.68 5.30
CA LYS A 269 -2.99 -19.60 5.06
C LYS A 269 -3.77 -19.89 6.34
N ARG A 270 -3.08 -20.26 7.43
CA ARG A 270 -3.72 -20.53 8.73
C ARG A 270 -4.49 -19.33 9.27
N ILE A 271 -3.93 -18.13 9.15
CA ILE A 271 -4.60 -16.88 9.54
C ILE A 271 -5.82 -16.64 8.64
N GLY A 272 -5.68 -16.85 7.33
CA GLY A 272 -6.80 -16.76 6.39
C GLY A 272 -7.95 -17.72 6.71
N ASP A 273 -7.63 -18.98 7.05
CA ASP A 273 -8.59 -19.99 7.48
C ASP A 273 -9.34 -19.52 8.75
N PHE A 274 -8.62 -18.96 9.73
CA PHE A 274 -9.22 -18.36 10.93
C PHE A 274 -10.14 -17.18 10.60
N LEU A 275 -9.69 -16.23 9.77
CA LEU A 275 -10.48 -15.06 9.38
C LEU A 275 -11.76 -15.47 8.64
N SER A 276 -11.72 -16.51 7.82
CA SER A 276 -12.90 -17.07 7.16
C SER A 276 -13.94 -17.57 8.16
N LEU A 277 -13.50 -18.31 9.19
CA LEU A 277 -14.36 -18.78 10.28
C LEU A 277 -14.93 -17.62 11.12
N LEU A 278 -14.14 -16.57 11.34
CA LEU A 278 -14.58 -15.39 12.08
C LEU A 278 -15.69 -14.62 11.34
N HIS A 279 -15.57 -14.47 10.02
CA HIS A 279 -16.56 -13.80 9.16
C HIS A 279 -17.81 -14.66 8.91
N HIS A 280 -17.75 -15.97 9.12
CA HIS A 280 -18.90 -16.84 8.93
C HIS A 280 -20.06 -16.44 9.84
N ARG A 281 -21.21 -16.13 9.24
CA ARG A 281 -22.43 -15.79 9.97
C ARG A 281 -23.16 -17.07 10.43
N PRO A 282 -23.38 -17.27 11.74
CA PRO A 282 -24.13 -18.41 12.24
C PRO A 282 -25.58 -18.36 11.75
N ARG A 283 -26.19 -19.53 11.48
CA ARG A 283 -27.60 -19.62 11.06
C ARG A 283 -28.56 -19.13 12.14
N VAL A 284 -28.26 -19.46 13.40
CA VAL A 284 -29.01 -19.02 14.59
C VAL A 284 -28.02 -18.33 15.53
N PRO A 285 -27.90 -16.99 15.44
CA PRO A 285 -27.09 -16.21 16.36
C PRO A 285 -27.48 -16.50 17.82
N GLY A 286 -26.50 -16.78 18.67
CA GLY A 286 -26.72 -16.98 20.11
C GLY A 286 -27.20 -18.39 20.48
N SER A 287 -27.22 -19.33 19.53
CA SER A 287 -27.41 -20.75 19.83
C SER A 287 -26.22 -21.30 20.67
N PRO A 288 -26.39 -22.44 21.38
CA PRO A 288 -25.28 -23.08 22.08
C PRO A 288 -24.06 -23.35 21.17
N ALA A 289 -24.31 -23.76 19.92
CA ALA A 289 -23.26 -24.00 18.93
C ALA A 289 -22.49 -22.72 18.56
N ASP A 290 -23.19 -21.59 18.39
CA ASP A 290 -22.55 -20.30 18.11
C ASP A 290 -21.73 -19.80 19.30
N ARG A 291 -22.24 -19.96 20.53
CA ARG A 291 -21.48 -19.65 21.76
C ARG A 291 -20.19 -20.48 21.87
N THR A 292 -20.25 -21.78 21.57
CA THR A 292 -19.06 -22.64 21.54
C THR A 292 -18.07 -22.20 20.45
N ALA A 293 -18.55 -21.85 19.26
CA ALA A 293 -17.71 -21.36 18.17
C ALA A 293 -17.01 -20.04 18.55
N ILE A 294 -17.73 -19.09 19.16
CA ILE A 294 -17.14 -17.82 19.64
C ILE A 294 -16.04 -18.08 20.68
N ALA A 295 -16.27 -19.00 21.63
CA ALA A 295 -15.26 -19.35 22.63
C ALA A 295 -14.00 -19.95 21.98
N GLN A 296 -14.16 -20.84 20.99
CA GLN A 296 -13.04 -21.41 20.24
C GLN A 296 -12.27 -20.36 19.44
N LEU A 297 -12.98 -19.47 18.72
CA LEU A 297 -12.37 -18.38 17.97
C LEU A 297 -11.61 -17.41 18.89
N THR A 298 -12.12 -17.17 20.09
CA THR A 298 -11.44 -16.32 21.09
C THR A 298 -10.10 -16.94 21.52
N VAL A 299 -10.07 -18.25 21.81
CA VAL A 299 -8.83 -18.95 22.16
C VAL A 299 -7.84 -18.96 20.99
N GLN A 300 -8.33 -19.16 19.76
CA GLN A 300 -7.49 -19.12 18.56
C GLN A 300 -6.89 -17.72 18.32
N LEU A 301 -7.68 -16.65 18.47
CA LEU A 301 -7.19 -15.28 18.34
C LEU A 301 -6.09 -14.98 19.35
N GLU A 302 -6.26 -15.37 20.61
CA GLU A 302 -5.25 -15.18 21.65
C GLU A 302 -3.95 -15.96 21.36
N ALA A 303 -4.04 -17.14 20.75
CA ALA A 303 -2.87 -17.88 20.29
C ALA A 303 -2.17 -17.15 19.12
N LEU A 304 -2.93 -16.70 18.11
CA LEU A 304 -2.39 -15.94 16.98
C LEU A 304 -1.71 -14.64 17.43
N LYS A 305 -2.30 -13.91 18.37
CA LYS A 305 -1.71 -12.69 18.95
C LYS A 305 -0.36 -12.94 19.64
N ARG A 306 -0.22 -14.08 20.34
CA ARG A 306 1.06 -14.44 20.98
C ARG A 306 2.12 -14.82 19.95
N GLU A 307 1.71 -15.49 18.88
CA GLU A 307 2.62 -15.93 17.83
C GLU A 307 3.03 -14.79 16.89
N PHE A 308 2.12 -13.86 16.63
CA PHE A 308 2.30 -12.70 15.74
C PHE A 308 1.99 -11.40 16.51
N PRO A 309 2.83 -11.02 17.49
CA PRO A 309 2.55 -9.88 18.37
C PRO A 309 2.58 -8.53 17.66
N ARG A 310 3.20 -8.45 16.48
CA ARG A 310 3.21 -7.26 15.63
C ARG A 310 2.07 -7.25 14.59
N GLY A 311 1.29 -8.33 14.51
CA GLY A 311 0.05 -8.32 13.74
C GLY A 311 -0.95 -7.35 14.36
N ARG A 312 -1.76 -6.70 13.52
CA ARG A 312 -2.83 -5.81 13.95
C ARG A 312 -4.13 -6.60 14.02
N TRP A 313 -4.61 -6.83 15.24
CA TRP A 313 -5.73 -7.74 15.54
C TRP A 313 -6.97 -7.00 16.08
N GLU A 314 -6.96 -5.67 16.06
CA GLU A 314 -7.99 -4.83 16.70
C GLU A 314 -9.38 -5.01 16.07
N ASP A 315 -9.42 -5.22 14.75
CA ASP A 315 -10.66 -5.45 14.03
C ASP A 315 -11.25 -6.82 14.37
N GLU A 316 -10.42 -7.87 14.44
CA GLU A 316 -10.82 -9.23 14.82
C GLU A 316 -11.33 -9.27 16.27
N GLU A 317 -10.66 -8.55 17.17
CA GLU A 317 -11.12 -8.37 18.55
C GLU A 317 -12.48 -7.68 18.61
N ARG A 318 -12.66 -6.60 17.83
CA ARG A 318 -13.92 -5.86 17.75
C ARG A 318 -15.04 -6.77 17.25
N MET A 319 -14.81 -7.52 16.18
CA MET A 319 -15.79 -8.45 15.61
C MET A 319 -16.20 -9.54 16.61
N LEU A 320 -15.25 -10.12 17.36
CA LEU A 320 -15.58 -11.11 18.39
C LEU A 320 -16.38 -10.49 19.55
N LYS A 321 -16.02 -9.28 19.97
CA LYS A 321 -16.78 -8.53 21.00
C LYS A 321 -18.21 -8.26 20.54
N GLU A 322 -18.40 -7.81 19.30
CA GLU A 322 -19.72 -7.55 18.71
C GLU A 322 -20.56 -8.83 18.63
N ARG A 323 -19.99 -9.94 18.14
CA ARG A 323 -20.68 -11.24 18.10
C ARG A 323 -21.11 -11.69 19.49
N ARG A 324 -20.24 -11.57 20.49
CA ARG A 324 -20.56 -11.93 21.88
C ARG A 324 -21.70 -11.07 22.45
N ASN A 325 -21.67 -9.76 22.17
CA ASN A 325 -22.65 -8.82 22.71
C ASN A 325 -24.01 -8.90 22.00
N ALA A 326 -24.08 -9.37 20.76
CA ALA A 326 -25.33 -9.63 20.04
C ALA A 326 -26.17 -10.78 20.66
N HIS A 327 -25.70 -11.41 21.75
CA HIS A 327 -26.34 -12.51 22.44
C HIS A 327 -26.76 -12.17 23.88
N HIS A 328 -26.61 -10.91 24.30
CA HIS A 328 -27.07 -10.37 25.58
C HIS A 328 -28.29 -9.48 25.36
#